data_AF-A0A371CSS3-F1
#
_entry.id   AF-A0A371CSS3-F1
#
_cell.length_a   1.000
_cell.length_b   1.000
_cell.length_c   1.000
_cell.angle_alpha   90.00
_cell.angle_beta   90.00
_cell.angle_gamma   90.00
#
_symmetry.space_group_name_H-M   'P 1'
#
loop_
_entity.id
_entity.type
_entity.pdbx_description
1 polymer ?
#
loop_
_entity_poly.entity_id
_entity_poly.type
_entity_poly.pdbx_seq_one_letter_code
_entity_poly.pdbx_strand_id
1 'polypeptide(L)' 'VYTYLTPTDLLNLARTNKENHRTLRSRRSILDWARARENIDGLPPCPPWRSEMEFAALISDDCCQV' A
#
# COMPACT_ATOMS: atom_id res chain seq x y z
N VAL A 1 -6.90 -3.09 -12.08
CA VAL A 1 -5.49 -2.89 -12.50
C VAL A 1 -4.58 -2.94 -11.29
N TYR A 2 -4.81 -2.12 -10.25
CA TYR A 2 -4.02 -2.09 -9.01
C TYR A 2 -4.05 -3.38 -8.15
N THR A 3 -5.04 -4.24 -8.39
CA THR A 3 -5.29 -5.47 -7.64
C THR A 3 -4.34 -6.62 -7.95
N TYR A 4 -3.58 -6.54 -9.05
CA TYR A 4 -2.59 -7.55 -9.45
C TYR A 4 -1.17 -7.19 -8.98
N LEU A 5 -1.02 -6.05 -8.31
CA LEU A 5 0.25 -5.51 -7.89
C LEU A 5 0.51 -5.84 -6.43
N THR A 6 1.76 -5.82 -6.02
CA THR A 6 2.11 -5.91 -4.60
C THR A 6 1.89 -4.54 -3.92
N PRO A 7 1.77 -4.48 -2.59
CA PRO A 7 1.73 -3.22 -1.85
C PRO A 7 2.97 -2.36 -2.12
N THR A 8 4.13 -2.98 -2.31
CA THR A 8 5.38 -2.31 -2.70
C THR A 8 5.26 -1.63 -4.07
N ASP A 9 4.71 -2.34 -5.06
CA ASP A 9 4.52 -1.76 -6.41
C ASP A 9 3.53 -0.61 -6.39
N LEU A 10 2.44 -0.73 -5.61
CA LEU A 10 1.48 0.36 -5.41
C LEU A 10 2.13 1.57 -4.76
N LEU A 11 3.00 1.35 -3.78
CA LEU A 11 3.75 2.42 -3.13
C LEU A 11 4.71 3.11 -4.11
N ASN A 12 5.41 2.34 -4.93
CA ASN A 12 6.28 2.87 -5.98
C ASN A 12 5.49 3.65 -7.04
N LEU A 13 4.29 3.17 -7.43
CA LEU A 13 3.34 3.88 -8.29
C LEU A 13 2.83 5.17 -7.67
N ALA A 14 2.59 5.17 -6.35
CA ALA A 14 2.24 6.39 -5.62
C ALA A 14 3.40 7.40 -5.63
N ARG A 15 4.65 6.94 -5.51
CA ARG A 15 5.84 7.82 -5.48
C ARG A 15 6.16 8.41 -6.86
N THR A 16 5.84 7.69 -7.95
CA THR A 16 6.16 8.12 -9.32
C THR A 16 5.21 9.18 -9.88
N ASN A 17 3.93 9.20 -9.49
CA ASN A 17 2.94 10.15 -10.01
C ASN A 17 2.08 10.77 -8.89
N LYS A 18 1.99 12.11 -8.87
CA LYS A 18 1.17 12.87 -7.91
C LYS A 18 -0.32 12.54 -7.96
N GLU A 19 -0.87 12.22 -9.14
CA GLU A 19 -2.28 11.82 -9.27
C GLU A 19 -2.53 10.42 -8.71
N ASN A 20 -1.60 9.50 -8.95
CA ASN A 20 -1.64 8.16 -8.35
C ASN A 20 -1.48 8.26 -6.83
N HIS A 21 -0.56 9.09 -6.34
CA HIS A 21 -0.43 9.37 -4.91
C HIS A 21 -1.75 9.85 -4.29
N ARG A 22 -2.42 10.84 -4.91
CA ARG A 22 -3.72 11.35 -4.42
C ARG A 22 -4.80 10.27 -4.43
N THR A 23 -4.85 9.47 -5.49
CA THR A 23 -5.82 8.38 -5.64
C THR A 23 -5.60 7.32 -4.58
N LEU A 24 -4.37 6.81 -4.45
CA LEU A 24 -3.99 5.75 -3.52
C LEU A 24 -4.05 6.16 -2.05
N ARG A 25 -4.00 7.47 -1.76
CA ARG A 25 -4.23 8.02 -0.41
C ARG A 25 -5.72 8.18 -0.08
N SER A 26 -6.60 8.08 -1.07
CA SER A 26 -8.05 8.17 -0.86
C SER A 26 -8.59 6.91 -0.19
N ARG A 27 -9.67 7.05 0.59
CA ARG A 27 -10.38 5.90 1.19
C ARG A 27 -10.87 4.89 0.16
N ARG A 28 -11.12 5.30 -1.09
CA ARG A 28 -11.53 4.39 -2.16
C ARG A 28 -10.46 3.35 -2.49
N SER A 29 -9.18 3.70 -2.34
CA SER A 29 -8.08 2.79 -2.64
C SER A 29 -7.78 1.81 -1.50
N ILE A 30 -8.48 1.89 -0.36
CA ILE A 30 -8.37 0.87 0.71
C ILE A 30 -8.64 -0.53 0.15
N LEU A 31 -9.63 -0.67 -0.73
CA LEU A 31 -9.93 -1.94 -1.39
C LEU A 31 -8.81 -2.38 -2.35
N ASP A 32 -8.17 -1.44 -3.04
CA ASP A 32 -7.04 -1.74 -3.92
C ASP A 32 -5.83 -2.23 -3.10
N TRP A 33 -5.56 -1.59 -1.95
CA TRP A 33 -4.51 -2.00 -1.02
C TRP A 33 -4.80 -3.37 -0.37
N ALA A 34 -6.05 -3.62 0.01
CA ALA A 34 -6.46 -4.90 0.57
C ALA A 34 -6.24 -6.03 -0.44
N ARG A 35 -6.67 -5.84 -1.69
CA ARG A 35 -6.46 -6.84 -2.76
C ARG A 35 -4.98 -7.01 -3.12
N ALA A 36 -4.22 -5.93 -3.15
CA ALA A 36 -2.78 -6.02 -3.39
C ALA A 36 -2.04 -6.78 -2.29
N ARG A 37 -2.53 -6.72 -1.04
CA ARG A 37 -2.00 -7.55 0.06
C ARG A 37 -2.36 -9.02 -0.08
N GLU A 38 -3.54 -9.36 -0.62
CA GLU A 38 -3.89 -10.76 -0.88
C GLU A 38 -2.91 -11.43 -1.86
N ASN A 39 -2.13 -10.65 -2.63
CA ASN A 39 -1.05 -11.18 -3.46
C ASN A 39 0.22 -11.56 -2.68
N ILE A 40 0.33 -11.20 -1.39
CA ILE A 40 1.46 -11.57 -0.52
C ILE A 40 0.95 -12.52 0.58
N ASP A 41 1.39 -13.77 0.51
CA ASP A 41 1.06 -14.78 1.51
C ASP A 41 1.77 -14.48 2.85
N GLY A 42 1.04 -14.60 3.96
CA GLY A 42 1.59 -14.42 5.32
C GLY A 42 1.65 -12.99 5.86
N LEU A 43 1.08 -11.99 5.17
CA LEU A 43 1.11 -10.60 5.62
C LEU A 43 0.00 -10.30 6.65
N PRO A 44 0.31 -9.69 7.81
CA PRO A 44 -0.72 -9.34 8.79
C PRO A 44 -1.67 -8.25 8.27
N PRO A 45 -2.91 -8.19 8.77
CA PRO A 45 -3.83 -7.11 8.43
C PRO A 45 -3.27 -5.75 8.85
N CYS A 46 -3.56 -4.71 8.05
CA CYS A 46 -3.16 -3.35 8.40
C CYS A 46 -3.79 -2.97 9.74
N PRO A 47 -2.98 -2.49 10.71
CA PRO A 47 -3.52 -2.06 11.99
C PRO A 47 -4.48 -0.87 11.83
N PRO A 48 -5.54 -0.77 12.65
CA PRO A 48 -6.60 0.24 12.50
C PRO A 48 -6.15 1.68 12.76
N TRP A 49 -4.98 1.86 13.40
CA TRP A 49 -4.39 3.17 13.67
C TRP A 49 -3.48 3.69 12.57
N ARG A 50 -3.23 2.91 11.50
CA ARG A 50 -2.33 3.31 10.41
C ARG A 50 -3.02 3.31 9.05
N SER A 51 -2.53 4.17 8.16
CA SER A 51 -3.01 4.19 6.78
C SER A 51 -2.45 3.00 6.01
N GLU A 52 -3.23 2.47 5.07
CA GLU A 52 -2.81 1.36 4.19
C GLU A 52 -1.49 1.63 3.46
N MET A 53 -1.26 2.90 3.10
CA MET A 53 -0.04 3.37 2.46
C MET A 53 1.17 3.40 3.41
N GLU A 54 0.97 3.78 4.69
CA GLU A 54 2.04 3.76 5.70
C GLU A 54 2.36 2.33 6.13
N PHE A 55 1.36 1.45 6.11
CA PHE A 55 1.58 0.03 6.32
C PHE A 55 2.38 -0.56 5.16
N ALA A 56 1.98 -0.31 3.91
CA ALA A 56 2.74 -0.74 2.73
C ALA A 56 4.16 -0.16 2.70
N ALA A 57 4.36 1.09 3.13
CA ALA A 57 5.68 1.68 3.29
C ALA A 57 6.53 0.91 4.30
N LEU A 58 5.99 0.54 5.46
CA LEU A 58 6.72 -0.24 6.44
C LEU A 58 7.06 -1.66 5.96
N ILE A 59 6.17 -2.29 5.19
CA ILE A 59 6.42 -3.64 4.65
C ILE A 59 7.47 -3.60 3.55
N SER A 60 7.48 -2.52 2.76
CA SER A 60 8.35 -2.37 1.60
C SER A 60 9.74 -1.83 1.93
N ASP A 61 9.86 -1.04 2.98
CA ASP A 61 11.12 -0.42 3.39
C ASP A 61 11.78 -1.34 4.42
N ASP A 62 12.96 -1.87 4.08
CA ASP A 62 13.78 -2.70 4.97
C ASP A 62 14.37 -1.88 6.15
N CYS A 63 14.09 -0.57 6.19
CA CYS A 63 14.63 0.36 7.16
C CYS A 63 13.53 0.91 8.07
N CYS A 64 13.72 0.76 9.38
CA CYS A 64 12.82 1.24 10.43
C CYS A 64 12.39 2.71 10.18
N GLN A 65 11.09 2.95 10.00
CA GLN A 65 10.55 4.30 10.09
C GLN A 65 10.51 4.70 11.57
N VAL A 66 11.46 5.57 11.96
CA VAL A 66 11.63 6.11 13.32
C VAL A 66 10.60 7.18 13.68
#